data_AF-A0A6I5CB75-F1
#
_entry.id   AF-A0A6I5CB75-F1
#
_cell.length_a   1.000
_cell.length_b   1.000
_cell.length_c   1.000
_cell.angle_alpha   90.00
_cell.angle_beta   90.00
_cell.angle_gamma   90.00
#
_symmetry.space_group_name_H-M   'P 1'
#
loop_
_entity.id
_entity.type
_entity.pdbx_description
1 polymer ?
#
loop_
_entity_poly.entity_id
_entity_poly.type
_entity_poly.pdbx_seq_one_letter_code
_entity_poly.pdbx_strand_id
1 'polypeptide(L)' 'AAGDDAGRRFRWLVAPRSTIVQPGPVHTGLTLDPAAEAQRLLDLLVR' A
#
# COMPACT_ATOMS: atom_id res chain seq x y z
N ALA A 1 -18.72 4.93 -11.30
CA ALA A 1 -17.51 4.55 -10.54
C ALA A 1 -16.94 3.26 -11.14
N ALA A 2 -16.09 3.38 -12.17
CA ALA A 2 -15.20 2.35 -12.76
C ALA A 2 -14.64 2.81 -14.14
N GLY A 3 -14.51 4.12 -14.38
CA GLY A 3 -14.11 4.64 -15.70
C GLY A 3 -13.28 5.93 -15.66
N ASP A 4 -12.81 6.34 -14.48
CA ASP A 4 -11.85 7.43 -14.38
C ASP A 4 -10.45 6.82 -14.32
N ASP A 5 -9.60 7.19 -15.28
CA ASP A 5 -8.17 6.89 -15.23
C ASP A 5 -7.61 7.29 -13.86
N ALA A 6 -6.83 6.40 -13.24
CA ALA A 6 -6.29 6.61 -11.90
C ALA A 6 -5.59 7.99 -11.74
N GLY A 7 -4.99 8.49 -12.83
CA GLY A 7 -4.35 9.81 -12.90
C GLY A 7 -5.30 11.01 -12.74
N ARG A 8 -6.58 10.88 -13.12
CA ARG A 8 -7.61 11.94 -12.92
C ARG A 8 -8.09 11.99 -11.47
N ARG A 9 -8.20 10.84 -10.81
CA ARG A 9 -8.63 10.76 -9.41
C ARG A 9 -7.57 11.26 -8.42
N PHE A 10 -6.29 11.04 -8.71
CA PHE A 10 -5.21 11.30 -7.75
C PHE A 10 -4.17 12.31 -8.21
N ARG A 11 -4.55 13.30 -9.04
CA ARG A 11 -3.69 14.39 -9.60
C ARG A 11 -2.20 14.11 -9.43
N TRP A 12 -1.56 13.49 -10.42
CA TRP A 12 -0.15 13.04 -10.43
C TRP A 12 0.71 13.65 -9.30
N LEU A 13 0.79 12.95 -8.16
CA LEU A 13 1.63 13.37 -7.04
C LEU A 13 3.07 13.00 -7.36
N VAL A 14 3.75 13.86 -8.13
CA VAL A 14 5.21 13.79 -8.24
C VAL A 14 5.77 14.26 -6.90
N ALA A 15 6.22 13.33 -6.06
CA ALA A 15 6.98 13.68 -4.87
C ALA A 15 8.34 14.23 -5.35
N PRO A 16 8.65 15.53 -5.16
CA PRO A 16 9.90 16.13 -5.68
C PRO A 16 11.16 15.49 -5.08
N ARG A 17 10.98 14.83 -3.92
CA ARG A 17 11.96 14.04 -3.19
C ARG A 17 11.18 12.90 -2.54
N SER A 18 11.75 11.70 -2.47
CA SER A 18 11.12 10.54 -1.84
C SER A 18 10.66 10.88 -0.42
N THR A 19 9.35 11.04 -0.21
CA THR A 19 8.79 11.09 1.14
C THR A 19 8.71 9.66 1.63
N ILE A 20 9.59 9.26 2.55
CA ILE A 20 9.39 8.03 3.32
C ILE A 20 8.28 8.32 4.32
N VAL A 21 7.12 7.71 4.14
CA VAL A 21 6.13 7.62 5.21
C VAL A 21 6.74 6.72 6.27
N GLN A 22 7.06 7.27 7.45
CA GLN A 22 7.39 6.45 8.61
C GLN A 22 6.07 5.83 9.10
N PRO A 23 5.86 4.50 8.91
CA PRO A 23 4.69 3.87 9.47
C PRO A 23 4.74 4.01 10.99
N GLY A 24 3.61 4.35 11.62
CA GLY A 24 3.51 4.34 13.08
C GLY A 24 3.87 2.96 13.65
N PRO A 25 4.18 2.85 14.96
CA PRO A 25 4.67 1.60 15.56
C PRO A 25 3.72 0.40 15.43
N VAL A 26 2.41 0.66 15.21
CA VAL A 26 1.41 -0.38 14.96
C VAL A 26 1.40 -0.87 13.50
N HIS A 27 2.10 -0.17 12.61
CA HIS A 27 2.18 -0.44 11.17
C HIS A 27 3.53 -1.06 10.77
N THR A 28 4.39 -1.42 11.73
CA THR A 28 5.62 -2.19 11.49
C THR A 28 5.38 -3.67 11.75
N GLY A 29 4.74 -4.36 10.81
CA GLY A 29 4.81 -5.83 10.76
C GLY A 29 6.12 -6.23 10.12
N LEU A 30 7.07 -6.76 10.89
CA LEU A 30 8.25 -7.42 10.33
C LEU A 30 7.88 -8.88 10.03
N THR A 31 8.20 -9.34 8.83
CA THR A 31 8.03 -10.75 8.44
C THR A 31 9.35 -11.29 7.91
N LEU A 32 9.62 -12.56 8.22
CA LEU A 32 10.76 -13.31 7.66
C LEU A 32 10.40 -13.99 6.33
N ASP A 33 9.11 -14.05 5.99
CA ASP A 33 8.61 -14.56 4.72
C ASP A 33 7.59 -13.58 4.12
N PRO A 34 8.05 -12.68 3.22
CA PRO A 34 7.18 -11.71 2.56
C PRO A 34 6.10 -12.35 1.67
N ALA A 35 6.38 -13.52 1.08
CA ALA A 35 5.46 -14.16 0.13
C ALA A 35 4.28 -14.79 0.86
N ALA A 36 4.54 -15.52 1.95
CA ALA A 36 3.49 -16.11 2.78
C ALA A 36 2.62 -15.04 3.45
N GLU A 37 3.24 -13.95 3.92
CA GLU A 37 2.52 -12.88 4.62
C GLU A 37 1.53 -12.14 3.70
N ALA A 38 1.91 -11.92 2.44
CA ALA A 38 1.00 -11.33 1.46
C ALA A 38 -0.26 -12.20 1.23
N GLN A 39 -0.09 -13.51 1.10
CA GLN A 39 -1.21 -14.44 0.92
C GLN A 39 -2.15 -14.43 2.14
N ARG A 40 -1.58 -14.49 3.35
CA ARG A 40 -2.34 -14.43 4.61
C ARG A 40 -3.15 -13.14 4.75
N LEU A 41 -2.55 -12.00 4.40
CA LEU A 41 -3.23 -10.70 4.49
C LEU A 41 -4.39 -10.58 3.49
N LEU A 42 -4.24 -11.12 2.28
CA LEU A 42 -5.32 -11.15 1.30
C LEU A 42 -6.49 -12.02 1.77
N ASP A 43 -6.19 -13.17 2.37
CA ASP A 43 -7.21 -14.06 2.94
C ASP A 43 -7.94 -13.42 4.13
N LEU A 44 -7.24 -12.61 4.94
CA LEU A 44 -7.82 -11.97 6.12
C LEU A 44 -8.66 -10.72 5.79
N LEU A 45 -8.23 -9.92 4.82
CA LEU A 45 -8.75 -8.56 4.63
C LEU A 45 -9.61 -8.37 3.38
N VAL A 46 -9.62 -9.34 2.45
CA VAL A 46 -10.27 -9.17 1.14
C VAL A 46 -11.27 -10.28 0.83
N ARG A 47 -10.89 -11.55 1.02
CA ARG A 47 -11.76 -12.70 0.72
C ARG A 47 -12.82 -12.89 1.81
#